data_AF-A0AAV4E140-F1
#
_entry.id   AF-A0AAV4E140-F1
#
_cell.length_a   1.000
_cell.length_b   1.000
_cell.length_c   1.000
_cell.angle_alpha   90.00
_cell.angle_beta   90.00
_cell.angle_gamma   90.00
#
_symmetry.space_group_name_H-M   'P 1'
#
loop_
_entity.id
_entity.type
_entity.pdbx_description
1 polymer ?
#
loop_
_entity_poly.entity_id
_entity_poly.type
_entity_poly.pdbx_seq_one_letter_code
_entity_poly.pdbx_strand_id
1 'polypeptide(L)'
;MTVSPHKSLNSSKGVIRSCDLRCCSEELSGVTYVRRTKVCRGEDKIQTDTVVLIFDSPKPPSRIPVGYLTLDVRLFVPLPMRCYKCQRYGHGKDRCKKPAAVCVRCGKGGHVKRDCSADPHCVNCRGDHAAISKTCPKFLEEQGILRYKAENGGRIQQARKAFVMEIHKTISTRTFASAVKTQLKKLF
;
A
#
# COMPACT_ATOMS: atom_id res chain seq x y z
N MET A 1 -8.47 5.46 -36.59
CA MET A 1 -8.68 6.13 -35.29
C MET A 1 -7.67 5.59 -34.30
N THR A 2 -6.65 6.36 -33.93
CA THR A 2 -5.60 5.96 -32.98
C THR A 2 -6.00 6.40 -31.57
N VAL A 3 -6.41 5.44 -30.73
CA VAL A 3 -6.76 5.70 -29.33
C VAL A 3 -5.47 5.83 -28.53
N SER A 4 -5.15 7.05 -28.10
CA SER A 4 -4.01 7.31 -27.21
C SER A 4 -4.28 6.68 -25.82
N PRO A 5 -3.37 5.88 -25.25
CA PRO A 5 -3.56 5.28 -23.94
C PRO A 5 -3.78 6.35 -22.88
N HIS A 6 -4.84 6.22 -22.07
CA HIS A 6 -5.08 7.14 -20.97
C HIS A 6 -4.00 6.96 -19.90
N LYS A 7 -3.27 8.04 -19.58
CA LYS A 7 -2.04 8.10 -18.73
C LYS A 7 -2.11 7.39 -17.36
N SER A 8 -3.30 6.96 -16.92
CA SER A 8 -3.52 6.33 -15.62
C SER A 8 -4.63 5.28 -15.54
N LEU A 9 -5.42 5.09 -16.61
CA LEU A 9 -6.58 4.18 -16.56
C LEU A 9 -6.27 2.80 -17.16
N ASN A 10 -5.26 2.71 -18.00
CA ASN A 10 -4.82 1.45 -18.64
C ASN A 10 -3.41 1.10 -18.19
N SER A 11 -3.09 1.30 -16.92
CA SER A 11 -1.77 0.94 -16.42
C SER A 11 -1.89 0.18 -15.12
N SER A 12 -1.17 -0.93 -15.01
CA SER A 12 -1.11 -1.73 -13.81
C SER A 12 0.31 -1.78 -13.26
N LYS A 13 0.43 -2.19 -12.00
CA LYS A 13 1.71 -2.25 -11.30
C LYS A 13 1.92 -3.63 -10.70
N GLY A 14 3.05 -4.23 -11.00
CA GLY A 14 3.50 -5.48 -10.42
C GLY A 14 4.76 -5.30 -9.57
N VAL A 15 5.05 -6.28 -8.73
CA VAL A 15 6.26 -6.36 -7.92
C VAL A 15 6.89 -7.71 -8.14
N ILE A 16 8.19 -7.70 -8.40
CA ILE A 16 9.03 -8.88 -8.41
C ILE A 16 10.09 -8.73 -7.33
N ARG A 17 10.48 -9.84 -6.72
CA ARG A 17 11.64 -9.93 -5.84
C ARG A 17 12.57 -11.03 -6.37
N SER A 18 13.72 -10.64 -6.90
CA SER A 18 14.77 -11.55 -7.37
C SER A 18 16.14 -10.86 -7.27
N CYS A 19 17.16 -11.61 -6.84
CA CYS A 19 18.54 -11.13 -6.79
C CYS A 19 19.16 -10.99 -8.18
N ASP A 20 18.73 -11.81 -9.15
CA ASP A 20 19.17 -11.77 -10.54
C ASP A 20 18.83 -10.43 -11.20
N LEU A 21 17.75 -9.80 -10.72
CA LEU A 21 17.37 -8.48 -11.17
C LEU A 21 18.28 -7.36 -10.66
N ARG A 22 19.22 -7.58 -9.71
CA ARG A 22 20.06 -6.49 -9.17
C ARG A 22 20.88 -5.79 -10.25
N CYS A 23 21.50 -6.53 -11.15
CA CYS A 23 22.32 -5.96 -12.23
C CYS A 23 21.68 -6.08 -13.61
N CYS A 24 20.46 -6.62 -13.69
CA CYS A 24 19.77 -6.83 -14.96
C CYS A 24 19.57 -5.49 -15.70
N SER A 25 20.28 -5.33 -16.81
CA SER A 25 20.13 -4.24 -17.78
C SER A 25 19.17 -4.58 -18.91
N GLU A 26 18.67 -5.82 -18.96
CA GLU A 26 17.83 -6.31 -20.04
C GLU A 26 16.46 -5.63 -20.05
N GLU A 27 15.95 -5.39 -21.25
CA GLU A 27 14.61 -4.88 -21.47
C GLU A 27 13.59 -5.96 -21.12
N LEU A 28 12.70 -5.64 -20.18
CA LEU A 28 11.65 -6.55 -19.76
C LEU A 28 10.47 -6.46 -20.75
N SER A 29 10.19 -7.56 -21.44
CA SER A 29 9.09 -7.61 -22.40
C SER A 29 7.74 -7.29 -21.74
N GLY A 30 6.96 -6.42 -22.38
CA GLY A 30 5.66 -5.97 -21.89
C GLY A 30 5.70 -5.00 -20.70
N VAL A 31 6.88 -4.55 -20.26
CA VAL A 31 7.03 -3.58 -19.18
C VAL A 31 7.27 -2.18 -19.76
N THR A 32 6.44 -1.21 -19.38
CA THR A 32 6.59 0.19 -19.81
C THR A 32 7.59 0.96 -18.96
N TYR A 33 7.70 0.63 -17.67
CA TYR A 33 8.63 1.30 -16.77
C TYR A 33 9.05 0.42 -15.61
N VAL A 34 10.33 0.51 -15.24
CA VAL A 34 10.96 -0.25 -14.16
C VAL A 34 11.36 0.69 -13.03
N ARG A 35 10.72 0.55 -11.86
CA ARG A 35 11.09 1.32 -10.67
C ARG A 35 11.91 0.46 -9.71
N ARG A 36 13.23 0.72 -9.67
CA ARG A 36 14.17 0.09 -8.72
C ARG A 36 14.21 0.89 -7.42
N THR A 37 14.01 0.22 -6.28
CA THR A 37 14.08 0.88 -4.97
C THR A 37 15.46 0.67 -4.37
N LYS A 38 16.10 1.76 -3.95
CA LYS A 38 17.33 1.73 -3.14
C LYS A 38 16.98 1.97 -1.68
N VAL A 39 17.63 1.26 -0.77
CA VAL A 39 17.51 1.46 0.67
C VAL A 39 18.81 2.06 1.17
N CYS A 40 18.73 3.18 1.87
CA CYS A 40 19.88 3.75 2.55
C CYS A 40 20.05 3.05 3.91
N ARG A 41 21.23 2.48 4.17
CA ARG A 41 21.64 1.99 5.49
C ARG A 41 22.90 2.74 5.89
N GLY A 42 22.77 3.72 6.79
CA GLY A 42 23.86 4.66 7.05
C GLY A 42 24.16 5.50 5.81
N GLU A 43 25.41 5.55 5.40
CA GLU A 43 25.87 6.24 4.18
C GLU A 43 25.68 5.40 2.91
N ASP A 44 25.50 4.08 3.04
CA ASP A 44 25.43 3.17 1.91
C ASP A 44 24.04 3.15 1.25
N LYS A 45 24.03 3.30 -0.08
CA LYS A 45 22.84 3.13 -0.92
C LYS A 45 22.80 1.71 -1.48
N ILE A 46 22.07 0.83 -0.80
CA ILE A 46 21.96 -0.58 -1.19
C ILE A 46 20.80 -0.74 -2.18
N GLN A 47 21.07 -1.33 -3.34
CA GLN A 47 20.01 -1.72 -4.26
C GLN A 47 19.24 -2.93 -3.72
N THR A 48 17.91 -2.86 -3.73
CA THR A 48 17.08 -3.98 -3.27
C THR A 48 16.82 -4.99 -4.38
N ASP A 49 16.54 -6.25 -4.01
CA ASP A 49 16.01 -7.29 -4.91
C ASP A 49 14.62 -6.99 -5.45
N THR A 50 13.98 -5.92 -4.97
CA THR A 50 12.57 -5.66 -5.20
C THR A 50 12.40 -4.56 -6.23
N VAL A 51 11.72 -4.93 -7.32
CA VAL A 51 11.48 -4.06 -8.47
C VAL A 51 9.97 -3.91 -8.64
N VAL A 52 9.51 -2.67 -8.83
CA VAL A 52 8.12 -2.40 -9.20
C VAL A 52 8.06 -2.18 -10.70
N LEU A 53 7.27 -2.99 -11.38
CA LEU A 53 7.05 -2.93 -12.82
C LEU A 53 5.76 -2.20 -13.11
N ILE A 54 5.75 -1.39 -14.17
CA ILE A 54 4.55 -0.74 -14.69
C ILE A 54 4.25 -1.36 -16.05
N PHE A 55 2.99 -1.74 -16.24
CA PHE A 55 2.48 -2.33 -17.48
C PHE A 55 1.43 -1.38 -18.07
N ASP A 56 1.24 -1.41 -19.38
CA ASP A 56 0.14 -0.76 -20.11
C ASP A 56 -1.12 -1.63 -20.22
N SER A 57 -1.15 -2.74 -19.48
CA SER A 57 -2.31 -3.58 -19.28
C SER A 57 -3.11 -3.16 -18.03
N PRO A 58 -4.43 -3.38 -17.99
CA PRO A 58 -5.25 -3.05 -16.82
C PRO A 58 -4.94 -3.93 -15.59
N LYS A 59 -4.39 -5.14 -15.79
CA LYS A 59 -3.93 -6.04 -14.73
C LYS A 59 -2.53 -6.54 -15.05
N PRO A 60 -1.63 -6.66 -14.05
CA PRO A 60 -0.30 -7.16 -14.31
C PRO A 60 -0.40 -8.63 -14.69
N PRO A 61 0.46 -9.13 -15.61
CA PRO A 61 0.58 -10.56 -15.85
C PRO A 61 0.99 -11.28 -14.57
N SER A 62 0.69 -12.57 -14.43
CA SER A 62 1.10 -13.37 -13.27
C SER A 62 2.59 -13.75 -13.30
N ARG A 63 3.18 -13.83 -14.49
CA ARG A 63 4.58 -14.16 -14.72
C ARG A 63 5.15 -13.35 -15.87
N ILE A 64 6.45 -13.09 -15.85
CA ILE A 64 7.17 -12.51 -16.99
C ILE A 64 8.48 -13.24 -17.26
N PRO A 65 8.89 -13.36 -18.53
CA PRO A 65 10.22 -13.83 -18.89
C PRO A 65 11.27 -12.73 -18.66
N VAL A 66 12.43 -13.11 -18.12
CA VAL A 66 13.62 -12.25 -17.96
C VAL A 66 14.85 -13.08 -18.31
N GLY A 67 15.45 -12.83 -19.47
CA GLY A 67 16.48 -13.71 -20.01
C GLY A 67 15.97 -15.15 -20.10
N TYR A 68 16.65 -16.06 -19.40
CA TYR A 68 16.28 -17.48 -19.29
C TYR A 68 15.37 -17.81 -18.08
N LEU A 69 15.00 -16.81 -17.28
CA LEU A 69 14.15 -16.97 -16.10
C LEU A 69 12.69 -16.65 -16.39
N THR A 70 11.78 -17.27 -15.65
CA THR A 70 10.37 -16.87 -15.57
C THR A 70 10.06 -16.46 -14.13
N LEU A 71 9.76 -15.18 -13.92
CA LEU A 71 9.57 -14.61 -12.58
C LEU A 71 8.10 -14.36 -12.30
N ASP A 72 7.67 -14.67 -11.07
CA ASP A 72 6.30 -14.41 -10.62
C ASP A 72 6.12 -12.92 -10.29
N VAL A 73 5.05 -12.36 -10.84
CA VAL A 73 4.66 -10.97 -10.64
C VAL A 73 3.51 -10.90 -9.66
N ARG A 74 3.75 -10.21 -8.55
CA ARG A 74 2.72 -9.94 -7.54
C ARG A 74 2.09 -8.59 -7.80
N LEU A 75 0.78 -8.45 -7.58
CA LEU A 75 0.13 -7.15 -7.64
C LEU A 75 0.77 -6.16 -6.67
N PHE A 76 1.09 -4.96 -7.15
CA PHE A 76 1.61 -3.89 -6.30
C PHE A 76 0.47 -3.22 -5.52
N VAL A 77 0.37 -3.54 -4.22
CA VAL A 77 -0.49 -2.83 -3.28
C VAL A 77 0.36 -1.83 -2.48
N PRO A 78 0.20 -0.51 -2.68
CA PRO A 78 0.95 0.48 -1.91
C PRO A 78 0.52 0.47 -0.44
N LEU A 79 1.39 0.94 0.45
CA LEU A 79 1.02 1.21 1.84
C LEU A 79 0.08 2.42 1.94
N PRO A 80 -0.80 2.48 2.97
CA PRO A 80 -1.66 3.63 3.20
C PRO A 80 -0.86 4.92 3.38
N MET A 81 -1.21 5.94 2.59
CA MET A 81 -0.56 7.25 2.67
C MET A 81 -0.93 7.91 4.00
N ARG A 82 0.05 7.99 4.91
CA ARG A 82 -0.06 8.67 6.20
C ARG A 82 0.58 10.05 6.11
N CYS A 83 -0.16 11.06 6.56
CA CYS A 83 0.38 12.41 6.69
C CYS A 83 1.42 12.46 7.82
N TYR A 84 2.67 12.82 7.49
CA TYR A 84 3.73 12.94 8.51
C TYR A 84 3.54 14.12 9.48
N LYS A 85 2.59 15.02 9.21
CA LYS A 85 2.24 16.14 10.09
C LYS A 85 1.16 15.73 11.10
N CYS A 86 -0.02 15.32 10.63
CA CYS A 86 -1.16 15.04 11.50
C CYS A 86 -1.39 13.54 11.78
N GLN A 87 -0.59 12.65 11.21
CA GLN A 87 -0.66 11.19 11.36
C GLN A 87 -1.95 10.52 10.83
N ARG A 88 -2.85 11.28 10.18
CA ARG A 88 -4.07 10.76 9.53
C ARG A 88 -3.79 10.21 8.13
N TYR A 89 -4.61 9.27 7.69
CA TYR A 89 -4.55 8.71 6.34
C TYR A 89 -5.20 9.62 5.28
N GLY A 90 -4.81 9.40 4.02
CA GLY A 90 -5.48 9.97 2.84
C GLY A 90 -4.87 11.26 2.27
N HIS A 91 -3.85 11.83 2.91
CA HIS A 91 -3.12 12.98 2.37
C HIS A 91 -1.66 13.00 2.84
N GLY A 92 -0.79 13.67 2.07
CA GLY A 92 0.60 13.94 2.43
C GLY A 92 0.77 15.20 3.28
N LYS A 93 2.01 15.44 3.74
CA LYS A 93 2.38 16.62 4.55
C LYS A 93 2.01 17.94 3.85
N ASP A 94 2.27 18.01 2.54
CA ASP A 94 2.14 19.27 1.77
C ASP A 94 0.69 19.71 1.57
N ARG A 95 -0.27 18.77 1.67
CA ARG A 95 -1.71 19.04 1.60
C ARG A 95 -2.35 19.10 2.99
N CYS A 96 -1.55 19.09 4.06
CA CYS A 96 -2.06 19.05 5.41
C CYS A 96 -2.44 20.45 5.90
N LYS A 97 -3.71 20.64 6.24
CA LYS A 97 -4.23 21.89 6.81
C LYS A 97 -3.96 22.06 8.31
N LYS A 98 -3.35 21.07 8.98
CA LYS A 98 -3.07 21.19 10.42
C LYS A 98 -1.88 22.14 10.65
N PRO A 99 -1.95 23.06 11.63
CA PRO A 99 -0.91 24.05 11.86
C PRO A 99 0.38 23.38 12.34
N ALA A 100 0.29 22.52 13.36
CA ALA A 100 1.43 21.84 13.97
C ALA A 100 1.48 20.34 13.63
N ALA A 101 2.69 19.78 13.71
CA ALA A 101 2.90 18.33 13.65
C ALA A 101 2.57 17.69 15.00
N VAL A 102 2.12 16.43 14.96
CA VAL A 102 1.88 15.61 16.15
C VAL A 102 2.78 14.39 16.16
N CYS A 103 3.15 13.96 17.36
CA CYS A 103 3.98 12.80 17.60
C CYS A 103 3.32 11.52 17.07
N VAL A 104 4.08 10.70 16.35
CA VAL A 104 3.58 9.41 15.81
C VAL A 104 3.30 8.38 16.90
N ARG A 105 3.95 8.49 18.07
CA ARG A 105 3.78 7.58 19.20
C ARG A 105 2.48 7.89 19.96
N CYS A 106 2.31 9.12 20.45
CA CYS A 106 1.21 9.48 21.36
C CYS A 106 0.14 10.42 20.75
N GLY A 107 0.33 10.90 19.51
CA GLY A 107 -0.63 11.78 18.85
C GLY A 107 -0.70 13.22 19.37
N LYS A 108 0.14 13.60 20.35
CA LYS A 108 0.21 14.96 20.92
C LYS A 108 1.27 15.82 20.22
N GLY A 109 1.08 17.13 20.23
CA GLY A 109 2.05 18.10 19.68
C GLY A 109 3.18 18.43 20.68
N GLY A 110 4.08 19.32 20.26
CA GLY A 110 5.11 19.92 21.13
C GLY A 110 6.42 19.15 21.26
N HIS A 111 6.56 17.99 20.62
CA HIS A 111 7.78 17.18 20.66
C HIS A 111 7.92 16.26 19.44
N VAL A 112 9.12 15.72 19.20
CA VAL A 112 9.36 14.68 18.21
C VAL A 112 9.31 13.28 18.83
N LYS A 113 9.23 12.23 18.00
CA LYS A 113 9.13 10.83 18.47
C LYS A 113 10.26 10.45 19.45
N ARG A 114 11.49 10.95 19.20
CA ARG A 114 12.67 10.59 20.00
C ARG A 114 12.53 11.04 21.46
N ASP A 115 11.85 12.15 21.69
CA ASP A 115 11.69 12.76 23.02
C ASP A 115 10.35 12.38 23.68
N CYS A 116 9.66 11.37 23.12
CA CYS A 116 8.31 11.01 23.56
C CYS A 116 8.33 9.93 24.66
N SER A 117 8.05 10.36 25.89
CA SER A 117 7.87 9.48 27.06
C SER A 117 6.43 9.07 27.33
N ALA A 118 5.46 9.63 26.59
CA ALA A 118 4.04 9.32 26.78
C ALA A 118 3.66 7.93 26.23
N ASP A 119 2.58 7.37 26.79
CA ASP A 119 1.99 6.12 26.31
C ASP A 119 1.56 6.23 24.84
N PRO A 120 1.70 5.12 24.09
CA PRO A 120 1.34 5.11 22.68
C PRO A 120 -0.17 5.29 22.52
N HIS A 121 -0.57 6.18 21.63
CA HIS A 121 -1.97 6.47 21.35
C HIS A 121 -2.17 6.78 19.87
N CYS A 122 -3.07 6.05 19.22
CA CYS A 122 -3.29 6.16 17.80
C CYS A 122 -4.33 7.23 17.45
N VAL A 123 -3.95 8.26 16.69
CA VAL A 123 -4.90 9.30 16.25
C VAL A 123 -6.01 8.81 15.31
N ASN A 124 -5.88 7.61 14.74
CA ASN A 124 -6.82 7.08 13.75
C ASN A 124 -7.89 6.17 14.39
N CYS A 125 -7.49 5.25 15.27
CA CYS A 125 -8.41 4.32 15.94
C CYS A 125 -8.56 4.55 17.45
N ARG A 126 -7.79 5.48 18.04
CA ARG A 126 -7.74 5.77 19.48
C ARG A 126 -7.26 4.61 20.38
N GLY A 127 -6.65 3.57 19.81
CA GLY A 127 -6.07 2.45 20.56
C GLY A 127 -4.64 2.68 21.04
N ASP A 128 -4.18 1.79 21.91
CA ASP A 128 -2.90 1.87 22.66
C ASP A 128 -1.69 1.40 21.83
N HIS A 129 -1.52 2.03 20.67
CA HIS A 129 -0.40 1.79 19.79
C HIS A 129 -0.06 3.05 18.99
N ALA A 130 1.16 3.13 18.48
CA ALA A 130 1.57 4.26 17.64
C ALA A 130 0.74 4.32 16.34
N ALA A 131 0.62 5.51 15.74
CA ALA A 131 -0.10 5.73 14.49
C ALA A 131 0.50 5.01 13.27
N ILE A 132 1.74 4.51 13.40
CA ILE A 132 2.44 3.71 12.37
C ILE A 132 2.14 2.20 12.48
N SER A 133 1.43 1.75 13.53
CA SER A 133 1.19 0.32 13.73
C SER A 133 0.42 -0.30 12.57
N LYS A 134 0.95 -1.39 12.02
CA LYS A 134 0.30 -2.19 10.97
C LYS A 134 -0.86 -3.04 11.50
N THR A 135 -0.97 -3.20 12.82
CA THR A 135 -2.09 -3.91 13.46
C THR A 135 -3.29 -2.98 13.73
N CYS A 136 -3.16 -1.68 13.43
CA CYS A 136 -4.23 -0.71 13.62
C CYS A 136 -5.45 -1.04 12.74
N PRO A 137 -6.69 -1.10 13.28
CA PRO A 137 -7.88 -1.37 12.48
C PRO A 137 -8.07 -0.40 11.30
N LYS A 138 -7.75 0.89 11.49
CA LYS A 138 -7.80 1.88 10.42
C LYS A 138 -6.69 1.72 9.37
N PHE A 139 -5.53 1.19 9.75
CA PHE A 139 -4.50 0.82 8.78
C PHE A 139 -4.98 -0.33 7.91
N LEU A 140 -5.54 -1.36 8.54
CA LEU A 140 -6.05 -2.56 7.87
C LEU A 140 -7.19 -2.23 6.90
N GLU A 141 -8.10 -1.35 7.30
CA GLU A 141 -9.18 -0.82 6.45
C GLU A 141 -8.62 -0.10 5.20
N GLU A 142 -7.72 0.88 5.39
CA GLU A 142 -7.11 1.61 4.27
C GLU A 142 -6.26 0.69 3.37
N GLN A 143 -5.62 -0.33 3.95
CA GLN A 143 -4.88 -1.32 3.18
C GLN A 143 -5.81 -2.19 2.32
N GLY A 144 -6.98 -2.57 2.85
CA GLY A 144 -8.04 -3.26 2.09
C GLY A 144 -8.56 -2.42 0.93
N ILE A 145 -8.83 -1.13 1.16
CA ILE A 145 -9.23 -0.17 0.12
C ILE A 145 -8.18 -0.08 -0.99
N LEU A 146 -6.90 0.01 -0.63
CA LEU A 146 -5.80 0.09 -1.60
C LEU A 146 -5.61 -1.21 -2.38
N ARG A 147 -5.81 -2.37 -1.74
CA ARG A 147 -5.83 -3.66 -2.42
C ARG A 147 -6.96 -3.74 -3.43
N TYR A 148 -8.19 -3.42 -3.02
CA TYR A 148 -9.35 -3.38 -3.92
C TYR A 148 -9.10 -2.47 -5.13
N LYS A 149 -8.54 -1.27 -4.89
CA LYS A 149 -8.19 -0.34 -5.96
C LYS A 149 -7.12 -0.90 -6.89
N ALA A 150 -6.12 -1.62 -6.36
CA ALA A 150 -5.08 -2.23 -7.18
C ALA A 150 -5.65 -3.34 -8.08
N GLU A 151 -6.65 -4.07 -7.61
CA GLU A 151 -7.29 -5.19 -8.33
C GLU A 151 -8.31 -4.73 -9.38
N ASN A 152 -9.07 -3.68 -9.05
CA ASN A 152 -10.24 -3.23 -9.83
C ASN A 152 -10.05 -1.88 -10.53
N GLY A 153 -8.96 -1.16 -10.24
CA GLY A 153 -8.69 0.17 -10.77
C GLY A 153 -9.59 1.27 -10.17
N GLY A 154 -9.71 2.39 -10.89
CA GLY A 154 -10.60 3.50 -10.54
C GLY A 154 -10.06 4.51 -9.52
N ARG A 155 -10.90 5.49 -9.17
CA ARG A 155 -10.59 6.53 -8.18
C ARG A 155 -10.64 5.93 -6.77
N ILE A 156 -9.78 6.41 -5.86
CA ILE A 156 -9.74 5.91 -4.48
C ILE A 156 -11.10 6.06 -3.75
N GLN A 157 -11.87 7.09 -4.08
CA GLN A 157 -13.22 7.29 -3.54
C GLN A 157 -14.19 6.18 -3.95
N GLN A 158 -14.08 5.68 -5.19
CA GLN A 158 -14.91 4.57 -5.67
C GLN A 158 -14.51 3.28 -4.94
N ALA A 159 -13.21 3.01 -4.79
CA ALA A 159 -12.70 1.86 -4.05
C ALA A 159 -13.15 1.88 -2.58
N ARG A 160 -13.14 3.05 -1.92
CA ARG A 160 -13.67 3.19 -0.55
C ARG A 160 -15.14 2.80 -0.43
N LYS A 161 -15.98 3.32 -1.33
CA LYS A 161 -17.41 3.00 -1.35
C LYS A 161 -17.63 1.50 -1.59
N ALA A 162 -16.94 0.93 -2.57
CA ALA A 162 -17.05 -0.50 -2.90
C ALA A 162 -16.59 -1.40 -1.75
N PHE A 163 -15.46 -1.08 -1.10
CA PHE A 163 -14.95 -1.84 0.02
C PHE A 163 -15.93 -1.88 1.21
N VAL A 164 -16.57 -0.74 1.53
CA VAL A 164 -17.60 -0.67 2.57
C VAL A 164 -18.82 -1.54 2.19
N MET A 165 -19.26 -1.48 0.94
CA MET A 165 -20.36 -2.32 0.46
C MET A 165 -20.03 -3.82 0.55
N GLU A 166 -18.81 -4.22 0.20
CA GLU A 166 -18.37 -5.62 0.28
C GLU A 166 -18.31 -6.12 1.73
N ILE A 167 -17.82 -5.29 2.66
CA ILE A 167 -17.86 -5.59 4.10
C ILE A 167 -19.29 -5.76 4.58
N HIS A 168 -20.19 -4.82 4.25
CA HIS A 168 -21.60 -4.92 4.65
C HIS A 168 -22.27 -6.17 4.10
N LYS A 169 -22.01 -6.51 2.84
CA LYS A 169 -22.49 -7.76 2.23
C LYS A 169 -21.97 -8.98 2.98
N THR A 170 -20.67 -9.02 3.27
CA THR A 170 -20.04 -10.14 3.99
C THR A 170 -20.57 -10.28 5.41
N ILE A 171 -20.88 -9.18 6.10
CA ILE A 171 -21.49 -9.24 7.44
C ILE A 171 -22.95 -9.71 7.36
N SER A 172 -23.71 -9.20 6.38
CA SER A 172 -25.12 -9.56 6.18
C SER A 172 -25.31 -11.03 5.77
N THR A 173 -24.37 -11.60 5.01
CA THR A 173 -24.41 -13.01 4.57
C THR A 173 -23.89 -13.98 5.63
N ARG A 174 -23.28 -13.52 6.72
CA ARG A 174 -22.86 -14.38 7.83
C ARG A 174 -24.06 -14.69 8.72
N THR A 175 -24.70 -15.83 8.47
CA THR A 175 -25.68 -16.41 9.39
C THR A 175 -25.01 -16.71 10.75
N PHE A 176 -25.77 -16.62 11.84
CA PHE A 176 -25.33 -16.86 13.22
C PHE A 176 -24.54 -18.17 13.40
N ALA A 177 -24.81 -19.20 12.58
CA ALA A 177 -24.11 -20.48 12.59
C ALA A 177 -22.60 -20.39 12.23
N SER A 178 -22.18 -19.36 11.49
CA SER A 178 -20.78 -19.15 11.08
C SER A 178 -19.96 -18.27 12.04
N ALA A 179 -20.56 -17.84 13.16
CA ALA A 179 -19.95 -16.92 14.12
C ALA A 179 -19.10 -17.61 15.21
N VAL A 180 -19.16 -18.94 15.35
CA VAL A 180 -18.47 -19.66 16.44
C VAL A 180 -17.08 -20.20 16.05
N LYS A 181 -16.71 -20.23 14.76
CA LYS A 181 -15.35 -20.61 14.34
C LYS A 181 -14.83 -19.67 13.27
N THR A 182 -13.61 -19.19 13.44
CA THR A 182 -12.77 -18.46 12.48
C THR A 182 -12.68 -16.95 12.72
N GLN A 183 -11.84 -16.60 13.69
CA GLN A 183 -11.27 -15.26 13.85
C GLN A 183 -10.33 -14.93 12.68
N LEU A 184 -10.54 -13.76 12.07
CA LEU A 184 -9.56 -12.83 11.47
C LEU A 184 -8.14 -13.37 11.17
N LYS A 185 -8.00 -14.34 10.26
CA LYS A 185 -6.69 -14.75 9.69
C LYS A 185 -6.66 -14.90 8.16
N LYS A 186 -7.76 -14.64 7.45
CA LYS A 186 -7.82 -14.85 5.98
C LYS A 186 -7.83 -13.59 5.11
N LEU A 187 -7.60 -12.40 5.68
CA LEU A 187 -7.54 -11.16 4.88
C LEU A 187 -6.30 -10.28 5.14
N PHE A 188 -5.34 -10.75 5.94
CA PHE A 188 -4.05 -10.09 6.17
C PHE A 188 -2.89 -10.97 5.76
#